data_AF-A0A4R7DRG2-F1
#
_entry.id   AF-A0A4R7DRG2-F1
#
_cell.length_a   1.000
_cell.length_b   1.000
_cell.length_c   1.000
_cell.angle_alpha   90.00
_cell.angle_beta   90.00
_cell.angle_gamma   90.00
#
_symmetry.space_group_name_H-M   'P 1'
#
loop_
_entity.id
_entity.type
_entity.pdbx_description
1 polymer ?
#
loop_
_entity_poly.entity_id
_entity_poly.type
_entity_poly.pdbx_seq_one_letter_code
_entity_poly.pdbx_strand_id
1 'polypeptide(L)'
;MKVIIIAGKVVFAVIWLGLFALLAGANGELSTQSIGLLSLLLAIMVITHLLLLGIFVATMKEAFPWRKGDSWQILAFGIFAWLSILQRPKPDQGSTPPRR
;
A
#
# COMPACT_ATOMS: atom_id res chain seq x y z
N MET A 1 14.24 -10.79 -4.79
CA MET A 1 12.93 -10.58 -4.10
C MET A 1 12.68 -9.13 -3.69
N LYS A 2 13.60 -8.43 -3.01
CA LYS A 2 13.45 -6.99 -2.66
C LYS A 2 13.22 -6.05 -3.86
N VAL A 3 13.90 -6.31 -4.99
CA VAL A 3 13.77 -5.50 -6.22
C VAL A 3 12.35 -5.57 -6.82
N ILE A 4 11.71 -6.74 -6.78
CA ILE A 4 10.35 -6.95 -7.31
C ILE A 4 9.32 -6.18 -6.46
N ILE A 5 9.52 -6.15 -5.13
CA ILE A 5 8.66 -5.38 -4.23
C ILE A 5 8.81 -3.88 -4.49
N ILE A 6 10.03 -3.39 -4.65
CA ILE A 6 10.29 -1.98 -4.94
C ILE A 6 9.71 -1.60 -6.30
N ALA A 7 9.88 -2.43 -7.33
CA ALA A 7 9.31 -2.22 -8.64
C ALA A 7 7.78 -2.14 -8.57
N GLY A 8 7.13 -3.06 -7.85
CA GLY A 8 5.68 -3.01 -7.62
C GLY A 8 5.21 -1.74 -6.91
N LYS A 9 5.96 -1.28 -5.90
CA LYS A 9 5.68 0.00 -5.21
C LYS A 9 5.79 1.19 -6.15
N VAL A 10 6.83 1.22 -7.01
CA VAL A 10 7.04 2.31 -7.98
C VAL A 10 5.93 2.34 -9.02
N VAL A 11 5.57 1.19 -9.59
CA VAL A 11 4.46 1.10 -10.56
C VAL A 11 3.15 1.60 -9.95
N PHE A 12 2.84 1.18 -8.73
CA PHE A 12 1.62 1.61 -8.05
C PHE A 12 1.62 3.12 -7.75
N ALA A 13 2.77 3.68 -7.35
CA ALA A 13 2.92 5.12 -7.16
C ALA A 13 2.72 5.90 -8.47
N VAL A 14 3.25 5.39 -9.59
CA VAL A 14 3.06 6.00 -10.91
C VAL A 14 1.60 5.95 -11.34
N ILE A 15 0.90 4.84 -11.11
CA ILE A 15 -0.55 4.71 -11.40
C ILE A 15 -1.36 5.71 -10.58
N TRP A 16 -1.07 5.83 -9.27
CA TRP A 16 -1.71 6.82 -8.41
C TRP A 16 -1.49 8.25 -8.88
N LEU A 17 -0.24 8.61 -9.19
CA LEU A 17 0.11 9.93 -9.71
C LEU A 17 -0.59 10.21 -11.04
N GLY A 18 -0.60 9.24 -11.95
CA GLY A 18 -1.28 9.35 -13.23
C GLY A 18 -2.78 9.58 -13.06
N LEU A 19 -3.42 8.85 -12.13
CA LEU A 19 -4.85 8.99 -11.85
C LEU A 19 -5.19 10.35 -11.23
N PHE A 20 -4.37 10.83 -10.28
CA PHE A 20 -4.51 12.17 -9.70
C PHE A 20 -4.26 13.28 -10.72
N ALA A 21 -3.27 13.13 -11.59
CA ALA A 21 -3.01 14.07 -12.67
C ALA A 21 -4.18 14.13 -13.67
N LEU A 22 -4.78 12.97 -13.98
CA LEU A 22 -5.98 12.89 -14.80
C LEU A 22 -7.16 13.62 -14.16
N LEU A 23 -7.38 13.43 -12.86
CA LEU A 23 -8.43 14.13 -12.10
C LEU A 23 -8.17 15.64 -11.99
N ALA A 24 -6.90 16.05 -11.91
CA ALA A 24 -6.49 17.46 -11.84
C ALA A 24 -6.55 18.18 -13.21
N GLY A 25 -6.98 17.50 -14.27
CA GLY A 25 -7.16 18.10 -15.60
C GLY A 25 -5.90 18.11 -16.47
N ALA A 26 -4.87 17.33 -16.14
CA ALA A 26 -3.60 17.32 -16.88
C ALA A 26 -3.72 16.85 -18.35
N ASN A 27 -4.78 16.11 -18.70
CA ASN A 27 -4.97 15.52 -20.04
C ASN A 27 -6.01 16.25 -20.90
N GLY A 28 -6.35 17.51 -20.58
CA GLY A 28 -7.33 18.32 -21.32
C GLY A 28 -8.77 18.19 -20.80
N GLU A 29 -9.71 18.86 -21.46
CA GLU A 29 -11.13 18.96 -21.07
C GLU A 29 -11.83 17.59 -21.11
N LEU A 30 -11.65 16.80 -20.06
CA LEU A 30 -12.50 15.65 -19.80
C LEU A 30 -13.92 16.17 -19.55
N SER A 31 -14.89 15.59 -20.26
CA SER A 31 -16.30 15.88 -20.01
C SER A 31 -16.63 15.71 -18.52
N THR A 32 -17.37 16.65 -17.94
CA THR A 32 -17.76 16.68 -16.53
C THR A 32 -18.38 15.36 -16.07
N GLN A 33 -19.12 14.67 -16.95
CA GLN A 33 -19.69 13.35 -16.67
C GLN A 33 -18.63 12.26 -16.49
N SER A 34 -17.54 12.33 -17.27
CA SER A 34 -16.42 11.38 -17.22
C SER A 34 -15.61 11.57 -15.94
N ILE A 35 -15.40 12.83 -15.52
CA ILE A 35 -14.74 13.17 -14.26
C ILE A 35 -15.57 12.66 -13.07
N GLY A 36 -16.90 12.84 -13.11
CA GLY A 36 -17.80 12.32 -12.08
C GLY A 36 -17.74 10.80 -11.95
N LEU A 37 -17.79 10.08 -13.08
CA LEU A 37 -17.64 8.62 -13.12
C LEU A 37 -16.27 8.16 -12.61
N LEU A 38 -15.17 8.80 -13.05
CA LEU A 38 -13.82 8.51 -12.57
C LEU A 38 -13.68 8.76 -11.08
N SER A 39 -14.22 9.86 -10.57
CA SER A 39 -14.20 10.19 -9.14
C SER A 39 -15.02 9.19 -8.32
N LEU A 40 -16.17 8.73 -8.81
CA LEU A 40 -16.97 7.70 -8.14
C LEU A 40 -16.24 6.36 -8.13
N LEU A 41 -15.66 5.97 -9.26
CA LEU A 41 -14.90 4.73 -9.39
C LEU A 41 -13.66 4.75 -8.49
N LEU A 42 -12.97 5.90 -8.42
CA LEU A 42 -11.86 6.14 -7.50
C LEU A 42 -12.32 6.03 -6.03
N ALA A 43 -13.45 6.65 -5.67
CA ALA A 43 -14.00 6.56 -4.32
C ALA A 43 -14.31 5.11 -3.94
N ILE A 44 -14.98 4.34 -4.81
CA ILE A 44 -15.25 2.92 -4.60
C ILE A 44 -13.94 2.14 -4.46
N MET A 45 -12.96 2.38 -5.35
CA MET A 45 -11.66 1.72 -5.29
C MET A 45 -10.94 1.98 -3.95
N VAL A 46 -10.97 3.22 -3.46
CA VAL A 46 -10.37 3.62 -2.17
C VAL A 46 -11.09 2.97 -1.00
N ILE A 47 -12.42 2.97 -0.99
CA ILE A 47 -13.22 2.31 0.07
C ILE A 47 -12.91 0.81 0.11
N THR A 48 -12.85 0.19 -1.07
CA THR A 48 -12.54 -1.25 -1.18
C THR A 48 -11.11 -1.55 -0.72
N HIS A 49 -10.15 -0.66 -1.02
CA HIS A 49 -8.78 -0.77 -0.49
C HIS A 49 -8.72 -0.59 1.04
N LEU A 50 -9.50 0.33 1.60
CA LEU A 50 -9.58 0.53 3.06
C LEU A 50 -10.24 -0.67 3.76
N LEU A 51 -11.29 -1.24 3.18
CA LEU A 51 -11.93 -2.47 3.67
C LEU A 51 -10.97 -3.65 3.60
N LEU A 52 -10.30 -3.83 2.46
CA LEU A 52 -9.30 -4.88 2.27
C LEU A 52 -8.18 -4.70 3.30
N LEU A 53 -7.67 -3.48 3.49
CA LEU A 53 -6.69 -3.16 4.53
C LEU A 53 -7.24 -3.50 5.91
N GLY A 54 -8.47 -3.12 6.25
CA GLY A 54 -9.07 -3.38 7.56
C GLY A 54 -9.18 -4.88 7.88
N ILE A 55 -9.68 -5.66 6.92
CA ILE A 55 -9.71 -7.14 7.02
C ILE A 55 -8.29 -7.69 7.19
N PHE A 56 -7.36 -7.14 6.42
CA PHE A 56 -5.95 -7.51 6.44
C PHE A 56 -5.28 -7.21 7.80
N VAL A 57 -5.52 -6.03 8.37
CA VAL A 57 -5.08 -5.68 9.73
C VAL A 57 -5.68 -6.66 10.73
N ALA A 58 -7.00 -6.86 10.67
CA ALA A 58 -7.73 -7.67 11.65
C ALA A 58 -7.27 -9.12 11.66
N THR A 59 -6.97 -9.68 10.48
CA THR A 59 -6.52 -11.08 10.32
C THR A 59 -5.03 -11.27 10.66
N MET A 60 -4.16 -10.34 10.29
CA MET A 60 -2.70 -10.51 10.43
C MET A 60 -2.09 -9.83 11.67
N LYS A 61 -2.89 -9.10 12.46
CA LYS A 61 -2.44 -8.40 13.69
C LYS A 61 -1.80 -9.34 14.71
N GLU A 62 -2.24 -10.59 14.80
CA GLU A 62 -1.69 -11.56 15.76
C GLU A 62 -0.42 -12.25 15.25
N ALA A 63 -0.21 -12.30 13.93
CA ALA A 63 0.92 -13.01 13.31
C ALA A 63 2.16 -12.12 13.09
N PHE A 64 2.01 -10.78 13.10
CA PHE A 64 3.09 -9.85 12.74
C PHE A 64 3.34 -8.75 13.79
N PRO A 65 4.61 -8.41 14.07
CA PRO A 65 4.96 -7.24 14.87
C PRO A 65 4.67 -5.96 14.06
N TRP A 66 3.45 -5.47 14.19
CA TRP A 66 2.93 -4.29 13.50
C TRP A 66 3.62 -2.99 13.97
N ARG A 67 4.20 -2.21 13.05
CA ARG A 67 4.67 -0.83 13.33
C ARG A 67 3.66 0.20 12.80
N LYS A 68 3.48 1.32 13.53
CA LYS A 68 2.54 2.42 13.19
C LYS A 68 2.66 2.99 11.76
N GLY A 69 3.78 2.79 11.06
CA GLY A 69 3.97 3.23 9.67
C GLY A 69 3.67 2.19 8.59
N ASP A 70 3.50 0.92 8.97
CA ASP A 70 3.30 -0.17 8.01
C ASP A 70 1.88 -0.16 7.43
N SER A 71 0.89 0.26 8.22
CA SER A 71 -0.50 0.41 7.79
C SER A 71 -0.64 1.42 6.65
N TRP A 72 0.11 2.52 6.71
CA TRP A 72 0.14 3.54 5.66
C TRP A 72 0.82 3.03 4.39
N GLN A 73 1.84 2.19 4.52
CA GLN A 73 2.47 1.55 3.37
C GLN A 73 1.56 0.51 2.71
N ILE A 74 0.79 -0.27 3.48
CA ILE A 74 -0.18 -1.22 2.91
C ILE A 74 -1.34 -0.46 2.25
N LEU A 75 -1.76 0.68 2.80
CA LEU A 75 -2.76 1.51 2.13
C LEU A 75 -2.24 2.05 0.79
N ALA A 76 -1.02 2.58 0.77
CA ALA A 76 -0.44 3.20 -0.41
C ALA A 76 0.08 2.21 -1.46
N PHE A 77 0.46 0.98 -1.07
CA PHE A 77 1.13 0.02 -1.95
C PHE A 77 0.54 -1.41 -1.91
N GLY A 78 -0.55 -1.63 -1.18
CA GLY A 78 -1.29 -2.90 -1.13
C GLY A 78 -0.41 -4.11 -0.78
N ILE A 79 -0.49 -5.13 -1.63
CA ILE A 79 0.21 -6.42 -1.51
C ILE A 79 1.74 -6.26 -1.47
N PHE A 80 2.32 -5.21 -2.06
CA PHE A 80 3.78 -5.05 -2.08
C PHE A 80 4.35 -4.61 -0.74
N ALA A 81 3.66 -3.72 -0.02
CA ALA A 81 4.04 -3.39 1.35
C ALA A 81 3.90 -4.59 2.29
N TRP A 82 2.87 -5.40 2.05
CA TRP A 82 2.69 -6.67 2.74
C TRP A 82 3.86 -7.64 2.55
N LEU A 83 4.27 -7.89 1.30
CA LEU A 83 5.43 -8.73 1.00
C LEU A 83 6.73 -8.16 1.59
N SER A 84 6.83 -6.84 1.73
CA SER A 84 7.95 -6.17 2.40
C SER A 84 7.96 -6.44 3.92
N ILE A 85 6.79 -6.45 4.57
CA ILE A 85 6.66 -6.74 6.00
C ILE A 85 6.96 -8.20 6.28
N LEU A 86 6.49 -9.12 5.43
CA LEU A 86 6.83 -10.54 5.45
C LEU A 86 8.34 -10.80 5.31
N GLN A 87 9.04 -9.96 4.54
CA GLN A 87 10.48 -10.04 4.36
C GLN A 87 11.29 -9.33 5.44
N ARG A 88 10.65 -8.70 6.43
CA ARG A 88 11.39 -8.22 7.60
C ARG A 88 11.89 -9.45 8.35
N PRO A 89 13.21 -9.55 8.59
CA PRO A 89 13.72 -10.53 9.53
C PRO A 89 12.96 -10.32 10.84
N LYS A 90 12.41 -11.40 11.40
CA LYS A 90 11.99 -11.42 12.80
C LYS A 90 13.18 -10.88 13.59
N PRO A 91 12.99 -9.92 14.52
CA PRO A 91 14.08 -9.52 15.38
C PRO A 91 14.41 -10.74 16.27
N ASP A 92 15.35 -11.58 15.84
CA ASP A 92 16.12 -12.43 16.75
C ASP A 92 16.75 -11.46 17.75
N GLN A 93 16.42 -11.48 19.04
CA GLN A 93 16.88 -12.50 20.00
C GLN A 93 18.36 -12.89 19.84
N GLY A 94 19.19 -11.99 19.31
CA GLY A 94 20.62 -12.23 19.08
C GLY A 94 21.52 -11.23 19.80
N SER A 95 21.41 -11.08 21.12
CA SER A 95 22.49 -10.47 21.91
C SER A 95 22.47 -10.91 23.37
N THR A 96 22.46 -12.21 23.63
CA THR A 96 23.04 -12.72 24.88
C THR A 96 24.52 -12.98 24.57
N PRO A 97 25.46 -12.21 25.13
CA PRO A 97 26.88 -12.54 24.99
C PRO A 97 27.13 -13.92 25.61
N PRO A 98 28.01 -14.76 25.05
CA PRO A 98 28.40 -15.98 25.74
C PRO A 98 29.06 -15.57 27.06
N ARG A 99 28.47 -15.99 28.17
CA ARG A 99 29.09 -15.92 29.49
C ARG A 99 30.30 -16.84 29.46
N ARG A 100 31.49 -16.28 29.30
CA ARG A 100 32.77 -16.93 29.62
C ARG A 100 33.65 -15.94 30.36
#